data_AF-A0A3S0W4L6-F1
#
_entry.id   AF-A0A3S0W4L6-F1
#
_cell.length_a   1.000
_cell.length_b   1.000
_cell.length_c   1.000
_cell.angle_alpha   90.00
_cell.angle_beta   90.00
_cell.angle_gamma   90.00
#
_symmetry.space_group_name_H-M   'P 1'
#
loop_
_entity.id
_entity.type
_entity.pdbx_description
1 polymer ?
#
loop_
_entity_poly.entity_id
_entity_poly.type
_entity_poly.pdbx_seq_one_letter_code
_entity_poly.pdbx_strand_id
1 'polypeptide(L)'
;MYSIRRWVVRNARFFEVVYRTFEPVVIKLAPLWNKVGYPRVEKPVSKLEKFSKELLFDCKMCGQCILSSTGMSCPMNCPKSMRNGPCGGVLQNGHCEVLPEKRCVWVDAWEGSKKMKSGDAIHAVQLPIDHRLQGSSSWLRVARQATDAASQHKQEGRDD
;
A
#
# COMPACT_ATOMS: atom_id res chain seq x y z
N MET A 1 -12.77 13.70 -0.83
CA MET A 1 -11.71 12.66 -0.87
C MET A 1 -10.87 12.71 -2.15
N TYR A 2 -11.48 12.78 -3.34
CA TYR A 2 -10.76 12.81 -4.63
C TYR A 2 -9.64 13.87 -4.74
N SER A 3 -9.89 15.11 -4.30
CA SER A 3 -8.89 16.18 -4.32
C SER A 3 -7.69 15.90 -3.41
N ILE A 4 -7.91 15.26 -2.25
CA ILE A 4 -6.85 14.88 -1.32
C ILE A 4 -5.98 13.78 -1.94
N ARG A 5 -6.60 12.75 -2.52
CA ARG A 5 -5.88 11.68 -3.23
C ARG A 5 -4.97 12.25 -4.32
N ARG A 6 -5.48 13.18 -5.12
CA ARG A 6 -4.70 13.87 -6.17
C ARG A 6 -3.57 14.71 -5.59
N TRP A 7 -3.78 15.37 -4.45
CA TRP A 7 -2.74 16.11 -3.76
C TRP A 7 -1.64 15.20 -3.23
N VAL A 8 -2.00 14.04 -2.66
CA VAL A 8 -1.03 13.02 -2.23
C VAL A 8 -0.16 12.54 -3.38
N VAL A 9 -0.77 12.16 -4.51
CA VAL A 9 -0.04 11.73 -5.72
C VAL A 9 0.86 12.84 -6.26
N ARG A 10 0.39 14.09 -6.23
CA ARG A 10 1.20 15.24 -6.63
C ARG A 10 2.44 15.44 -5.75
N ASN A 11 2.34 15.04 -4.48
CA ASN A 11 3.40 15.09 -3.48
C ASN A 11 3.97 13.69 -3.18
N ALA A 12 3.93 12.75 -4.13
CA ALA A 12 4.31 11.36 -3.91
C ALA A 12 5.71 11.19 -3.30
N ARG A 13 6.67 12.07 -3.64
CA ARG A 13 8.01 12.09 -3.06
C ARG A 13 8.02 12.29 -1.55
N PHE A 14 7.20 13.23 -1.05
CA PHE A 14 7.08 13.49 0.38
C PHE A 14 6.48 12.27 1.09
N PHE A 15 5.39 11.72 0.55
CA PHE A 15 4.74 10.54 1.11
C PHE A 15 5.60 9.28 1.05
N GLU A 16 6.46 9.15 0.04
CA GLU A 16 7.48 8.10 -0.02
C GLU A 16 8.47 8.22 1.13
N VAL A 17 8.98 9.42 1.41
CA VAL A 17 9.90 9.66 2.54
C VAL A 17 9.21 9.34 3.87
N VAL A 18 7.96 9.77 4.04
CA VAL A 18 7.15 9.44 5.22
C VAL A 18 6.99 7.92 5.36
N TYR A 19 6.61 7.23 4.28
CA TYR A 19 6.45 5.77 4.28
C TYR A 19 7.76 5.05 4.65
N ARG A 20 8.88 5.42 4.00
CA ARG A 20 10.20 4.82 4.26
C ARG A 20 10.72 5.08 5.67
N THR A 21 10.31 6.17 6.30
CA THR A 21 10.67 6.45 7.70
C THR A 21 9.76 5.69 8.66
N PHE A 22 8.47 5.56 8.33
CA PHE A 22 7.47 4.93 9.17
C PHE A 22 7.57 3.40 9.18
N GLU A 23 7.79 2.77 8.03
CA GLU A 23 7.93 1.32 7.88
C GLU A 23 8.95 0.67 8.85
N PRO A 24 10.21 1.15 8.96
CA PRO A 24 11.18 0.56 9.89
C PRO A 24 10.80 0.78 11.35
N VAL A 25 10.06 1.85 11.68
CA VAL A 25 9.55 2.06 13.04
C VAL A 25 8.51 0.99 13.39
N VAL A 26 7.58 0.70 12.48
CA VAL A 26 6.58 -0.36 12.65
C VAL A 26 7.23 -1.73 12.82
N ILE A 27 8.27 -2.04 12.02
CA ILE A 27 9.03 -3.28 12.11
C ILE A 27 9.81 -3.37 13.44
N LYS A 28 10.47 -2.28 13.89
CA LYS A 28 11.19 -2.26 15.18
C LYS A 28 10.27 -2.46 16.38
N LEU A 29 8.98 -2.13 16.24
CA LEU A 29 7.96 -2.38 17.26
C LEU A 29 7.38 -3.81 17.21
N ALA A 30 7.76 -4.65 16.23
CA ALA A 30 7.36 -6.06 16.14
C ALA A 30 7.49 -6.86 17.45
N PRO A 31 8.59 -6.80 18.23
CA PRO A 31 8.68 -7.54 19.50
C PRO A 31 7.63 -7.11 20.52
N LEU A 32 7.19 -5.83 20.50
CA LEU A 32 6.11 -5.36 21.36
C LEU A 32 4.77 -5.95 20.93
N TRP A 33 4.49 -5.97 19.62
CA TRP A 33 3.27 -6.57 19.07
C TRP A 33 3.18 -8.07 19.37
N ASN A 34 4.32 -8.78 19.33
CA ASN A 34 4.42 -10.19 19.67
C ASN A 34 4.12 -10.44 21.16
N LYS A 35 4.61 -9.58 22.07
CA LYS A 35 4.37 -9.70 23.51
C LYS A 35 2.90 -9.45 23.90
N VAL A 36 2.26 -8.46 23.28
CA VAL A 36 0.85 -8.12 23.56
C VAL A 36 -0.12 -9.12 22.86
N GLY A 37 0.29 -9.62 21.71
CA GLY A 37 -0.45 -10.52 20.84
C GLY A 37 -1.21 -9.78 19.74
N TYR A 38 -0.95 -10.17 18.48
CA TYR A 38 -1.60 -9.58 17.29
C TYR A 38 -3.13 -9.47 17.37
N PRO A 39 -3.89 -10.48 17.82
CA PRO A 39 -5.35 -10.39 17.85
C PRO A 39 -5.89 -9.23 18.69
N ARG A 40 -5.15 -8.82 19.73
CA ARG A 40 -5.54 -7.71 20.62
C ARG A 40 -5.22 -6.35 20.01
N VAL A 41 -4.08 -6.23 19.33
CA VAL A 41 -3.64 -4.96 18.71
C VAL A 41 -4.26 -4.73 17.33
N GLU A 42 -4.75 -5.79 16.67
CA GLU A 42 -5.36 -5.71 15.35
C GLU A 42 -6.51 -4.71 15.29
N LYS A 43 -7.52 -4.83 16.18
CA LYS A 43 -8.70 -3.96 16.18
C LYS A 43 -8.38 -2.47 16.31
N PRO A 44 -7.59 -2.01 17.31
CA PRO A 44 -7.28 -0.59 17.44
C PRO A 44 -6.38 -0.09 16.31
N VAL A 45 -5.37 -0.85 15.89
CA VAL A 45 -4.44 -0.44 14.84
C VAL A 45 -5.14 -0.37 13.49
N SER A 46 -5.99 -1.34 13.14
CA SER A 46 -6.77 -1.32 11.89
C SER A 46 -7.74 -0.14 11.83
N LYS A 47 -8.32 0.29 12.96
CA LYS A 47 -9.15 1.52 13.00
C LYS A 47 -8.32 2.78 12.75
N LEU A 48 -7.16 2.89 13.38
CA LEU A 48 -6.24 4.02 13.18
C LEU A 48 -5.71 4.05 11.74
N GLU A 49 -5.33 2.90 11.21
CA GLU A 49 -4.89 2.73 9.84
C GLU A 49 -6.01 3.09 8.85
N LYS A 50 -7.24 2.61 9.08
CA LYS A 50 -8.39 2.96 8.26
C LYS A 50 -8.61 4.47 8.24
N PHE A 51 -8.70 5.10 9.41
CA PHE A 51 -8.93 6.55 9.49
C PHE A 51 -7.86 7.36 8.76
N SER A 52 -6.59 7.06 9.02
CA SER A 52 -5.46 7.76 8.39
C SER A 52 -5.39 7.52 6.87
N LYS A 53 -5.56 6.27 6.42
CA LYS A 53 -5.39 5.92 5.00
C LYS A 53 -6.63 6.21 4.15
N GLU A 54 -7.83 6.13 4.71
CA GLU A 54 -9.07 6.49 4.01
C GLU A 54 -9.08 8.00 3.70
N LEU A 55 -8.67 8.83 4.67
CA LEU A 55 -8.59 10.28 4.48
C LEU A 55 -7.57 10.67 3.40
N LEU A 56 -6.36 10.11 3.47
CA LEU A 56 -5.25 10.52 2.61
C LEU A 56 -5.29 9.86 1.22
N PHE A 57 -5.53 8.56 1.16
CA PHE A 57 -5.34 7.75 -0.06
C PHE A 57 -6.64 7.19 -0.64
N ASP A 58 -7.79 7.47 -0.02
CA ASP A 58 -9.06 6.79 -0.32
C ASP A 58 -8.90 5.27 -0.25
N CYS A 59 -8.25 4.80 0.83
CA CYS A 59 -7.94 3.39 1.04
C CYS A 59 -9.19 2.55 1.26
N LYS A 60 -9.26 1.38 0.61
CA LYS A 60 -10.37 0.40 0.77
C LYS A 60 -10.04 -0.74 1.74
N MET A 61 -8.97 -0.60 2.54
CA MET A 61 -8.56 -1.56 3.56
C MET A 61 -8.44 -3.01 3.03
N CYS A 62 -7.75 -3.22 1.91
CA CYS A 62 -7.52 -4.58 1.37
C CYS A 62 -6.54 -5.43 2.22
N GLY A 63 -6.00 -4.88 3.32
CA GLY A 63 -4.99 -5.53 4.16
C GLY A 63 -3.61 -5.62 3.51
N GLN A 64 -3.49 -5.44 2.20
CA GLN A 64 -2.27 -5.60 1.40
C GLN A 64 -1.82 -4.32 0.68
N CYS A 65 -1.43 -3.30 1.46
CA CYS A 65 -1.02 -1.99 0.97
C CYS A 65 0.21 -2.06 0.06
N ILE A 66 0.16 -1.39 -1.10
CA ILE A 66 1.25 -1.28 -2.09
C ILE A 66 1.49 0.15 -2.58
N LEU A 67 1.11 1.15 -1.78
CA LEU A 67 1.24 2.59 -2.12
C LEU A 67 2.67 2.98 -2.51
N SER A 68 3.67 2.37 -1.87
CA SER A 68 5.09 2.57 -2.16
C SER A 68 5.51 2.06 -3.54
N SER A 69 4.75 1.16 -4.15
CA SER A 69 4.98 0.65 -5.51
C SER A 69 4.10 1.34 -6.55
N THR A 70 2.97 1.94 -6.15
CA THR A 70 1.97 2.50 -7.07
C THR A 70 1.89 4.03 -7.03
N GLY A 71 3.03 4.71 -6.84
CA GLY A 71 3.05 6.17 -6.92
C GLY A 71 2.21 6.88 -5.86
N MET A 72 2.00 6.27 -4.69
CA MET A 72 1.07 6.71 -3.65
C MET A 72 -0.41 6.75 -4.08
N SER A 73 -0.75 6.04 -5.15
CA SER A 73 -2.13 5.87 -5.62
C SER A 73 -2.65 4.49 -5.22
N CYS A 74 -3.75 4.42 -4.46
CA CYS A 74 -4.31 3.14 -4.00
C CYS A 74 -5.05 2.44 -5.16
N PRO A 75 -4.60 1.27 -5.65
CA PRO A 75 -5.19 0.58 -6.81
C PRO A 75 -6.62 0.10 -6.58
N MET A 76 -7.04 -0.04 -5.31
CA MET A 76 -8.42 -0.41 -4.94
C MET A 76 -9.45 0.65 -5.29
N ASN A 77 -9.01 1.83 -5.74
CA ASN A 77 -9.91 2.83 -6.33
C ASN A 77 -10.26 2.54 -7.80
N CYS A 78 -9.67 1.51 -8.41
CA CYS A 78 -10.09 1.01 -9.71
C CYS A 78 -11.42 0.25 -9.55
N PRO A 79 -12.46 0.54 -10.36
CA PRO A 79 -13.72 -0.22 -10.32
C PRO A 79 -13.54 -1.70 -10.69
N LYS A 80 -12.43 -2.04 -11.37
CA LYS A 80 -12.07 -3.43 -11.72
C LYS A 80 -11.23 -4.13 -10.63
N SER A 81 -10.92 -3.46 -9.52
CA SER A 81 -10.10 -3.99 -8.41
C SER A 81 -8.76 -4.61 -8.83
N MET A 82 -8.18 -4.15 -9.95
CA MET A 82 -6.91 -4.70 -10.46
C MET A 82 -5.73 -4.16 -9.67
N ARG A 83 -4.86 -5.07 -9.21
CA ARG A 83 -3.63 -4.73 -8.50
C ARG A 83 -2.46 -4.39 -9.41
N ASN A 84 -2.55 -4.74 -10.69
CA ASN A 84 -1.59 -4.39 -11.74
C ASN A 84 -2.36 -3.69 -12.88
N GLY A 85 -1.80 -2.62 -13.43
CA GLY A 85 -2.40 -1.91 -14.55
C GLY A 85 -1.37 -1.07 -15.32
N PRO A 86 -1.82 -0.23 -16.28
CA PRO A 86 -3.21 -0.01 -16.68
C PRO A 86 -3.82 -1.21 -17.43
N CYS A 87 -5.15 -1.22 -17.61
CA CYS A 87 -5.89 -2.28 -18.31
C CYS A 87 -6.18 -2.02 -19.80
N GLY A 88 -5.51 -1.03 -20.41
CA GLY A 88 -5.84 -0.55 -21.76
C GLY A 88 -7.09 0.34 -21.84
N GLY A 89 -8.03 0.24 -20.90
CA GLY A 89 -9.26 1.05 -20.84
C GLY A 89 -9.09 2.49 -20.32
N VAL A 90 -7.96 3.13 -20.61
CA VAL A 90 -7.71 4.54 -20.25
C VAL A 90 -8.11 5.40 -21.43
N LEU A 91 -9.07 6.30 -21.22
CA LEU A 91 -9.52 7.24 -22.24
C LEU A 91 -8.41 8.26 -22.56
N GLN A 92 -8.48 8.89 -23.74
CA GLN A 92 -7.48 9.87 -24.20
C GLN A 92 -7.28 11.05 -23.23
N ASN A 93 -8.31 11.40 -22.47
CA ASN A 93 -8.25 12.43 -21.43
C ASN A 93 -7.66 11.92 -20.08
N GLY A 94 -7.17 10.68 -20.01
CA GLY A 94 -6.63 10.03 -18.82
C GLY A 94 -7.68 9.49 -17.84
N HIS A 95 -8.95 9.42 -18.23
CA HIS A 95 -10.05 8.92 -17.39
C HIS A 95 -10.28 7.42 -17.57
N CYS A 96 -11.02 6.81 -16.64
CA CYS A 96 -11.36 5.40 -16.70
C CYS A 96 -12.52 5.16 -17.69
N GLU A 97 -12.47 4.08 -18.48
CA GLU A 97 -13.59 3.70 -19.36
C GLU A 97 -14.89 3.39 -18.60
N VAL A 98 -14.79 2.79 -17.40
CA VAL A 98 -15.95 2.35 -16.61
C VAL A 98 -16.59 3.53 -15.89
N LEU A 99 -15.78 4.50 -15.49
CA LEU A 99 -16.18 5.71 -14.78
C LEU A 99 -15.55 6.93 -15.48
N PRO A 100 -16.12 7.38 -16.62
CA PRO A 100 -15.53 8.44 -17.46
C PRO A 100 -15.33 9.77 -16.74
N GLU A 101 -16.09 10.02 -15.67
CA GLU A 101 -15.98 11.19 -14.81
C GLU A 101 -14.81 11.14 -13.82
N LYS A 102 -14.16 9.96 -13.68
CA LYS A 102 -13.03 9.75 -12.76
C LYS A 102 -11.74 9.51 -13.50
N ARG A 103 -10.70 10.25 -13.11
CA ARG A 103 -9.32 9.99 -13.57
C ARG A 103 -8.90 8.57 -13.21
N CYS A 104 -8.27 7.89 -14.15
CA CYS A 104 -7.80 6.53 -13.96
C CYS A 104 -6.73 6.47 -12.85
N VAL A 105 -6.92 5.57 -11.89
CA VAL A 105 -6.01 5.39 -10.75
C VAL A 105 -4.58 5.02 -11.18
N TRP A 106 -4.43 4.34 -12.31
CA TRP A 106 -3.13 3.93 -12.87
C TRP A 106 -2.42 5.07 -13.61
N VAL A 107 -3.16 6.05 -14.12
CA VAL A 107 -2.57 7.31 -14.60
C VAL A 107 -2.01 8.08 -13.40
N ASP A 108 -2.78 8.20 -12.32
CA ASP A 108 -2.31 8.80 -11.06
C ASP A 108 -1.09 8.03 -10.52
N ALA A 109 -1.11 6.68 -10.53
CA ALA A 109 0.00 5.85 -10.06
C ALA A 109 1.29 6.09 -10.88
N TRP A 110 1.19 6.16 -12.20
CA TRP A 110 2.32 6.43 -13.07
C TRP A 110 2.88 7.86 -12.91
N GLU A 111 2.00 8.86 -12.74
CA GLU A 111 2.44 10.22 -12.46
C GLU A 111 3.13 10.36 -11.10
N GLY A 112 2.63 9.64 -10.09
CA GLY A 112 3.22 9.58 -8.77
C GLY A 112 4.56 8.84 -8.75
N SER A 113 4.68 7.71 -9.45
CA SER A 113 5.92 6.91 -9.49
C SER A 113 7.08 7.70 -10.10
N LYS A 114 6.84 8.49 -11.16
CA LYS A 114 7.85 9.39 -11.76
C LYS A 114 8.40 10.44 -10.79
N LYS A 115 7.70 10.72 -9.69
CA LYS A 115 8.13 11.68 -8.66
C LYS A 115 8.88 11.00 -7.51
N MET A 116 8.79 9.68 -7.39
CA MET A 116 9.40 8.91 -6.32
C MET A 116 10.84 8.49 -6.68
N LYS A 117 11.68 8.24 -5.67
CA LYS A 117 13.03 7.69 -5.88
C LYS A 117 12.98 6.19 -6.20
N SER A 118 12.08 5.43 -5.59
CA SER A 118 11.78 4.04 -6.00
C SER A 118 10.56 3.97 -6.90
N GLY A 119 10.47 4.87 -7.88
CA GLY A 119 9.40 4.87 -8.88
C GLY A 119 9.34 3.57 -9.70
N ASP A 120 10.49 2.94 -9.94
CA ASP A 120 10.61 1.73 -10.76
C ASP A 120 9.85 0.53 -10.19
N ALA A 121 9.51 0.56 -8.89
CA ALA A 121 8.71 -0.48 -8.24
C ALA A 121 7.31 -0.64 -8.86
N ILE A 122 6.84 0.33 -9.65
CA ILE A 122 5.58 0.23 -10.41
C ILE A 122 5.61 -0.86 -11.49
N HIS A 123 6.80 -1.25 -11.95
CA HIS A 123 6.97 -2.34 -12.92
C HIS A 123 6.96 -3.72 -12.27
N ALA A 124 7.10 -3.78 -10.94
CA ALA A 124 7.09 -5.04 -10.21
C ALA A 124 5.68 -5.63 -10.18
N VAL A 125 5.51 -6.82 -10.77
CA VAL A 125 4.23 -7.53 -10.79
C VAL A 125 3.80 -7.86 -9.37
N GLN A 126 2.61 -7.39 -8.99
CA GLN A 126 2.03 -7.60 -7.68
C GLN A 126 1.15 -8.85 -7.67
N LEU A 127 1.28 -9.66 -6.62
CA LEU A 127 0.42 -10.84 -6.43
C LEU A 127 -1.06 -10.45 -6.29
N PRO A 128 -2.02 -11.32 -6.66
CA PRO A 128 -3.43 -11.09 -6.39
C PRO A 128 -3.71 -10.75 -4.93
N ILE A 129 -4.81 -10.04 -4.69
CA ILE A 129 -5.22 -9.67 -3.33
C ILE A 129 -5.87 -10.88 -2.66
N ASP A 130 -5.47 -11.15 -1.42
CA ASP A 130 -6.17 -12.10 -0.56
C ASP A 130 -7.35 -11.40 0.13
N HIS A 131 -8.56 -11.67 -0.35
CA HIS A 131 -9.78 -11.07 0.17
C HIS A 131 -10.07 -11.43 1.63
N ARG A 132 -9.48 -12.51 2.17
CA ARG A 132 -9.62 -12.88 3.59
C ARG A 132 -8.98 -11.85 4.52
N LEU A 133 -8.05 -11.05 4.00
CA LEU A 133 -7.34 -10.01 4.74
C LEU A 133 -8.05 -8.66 4.71
N GLN A 134 -9.21 -8.55 4.06
CA GLN A 134 -9.94 -7.30 3.98
C GLN A 134 -10.35 -6.80 5.38
N GLY A 135 -10.07 -5.53 5.67
CA GLY A 135 -10.28 -4.92 6.99
C GLY A 135 -9.15 -5.13 8.00
N SER A 136 -8.16 -5.96 7.69
CA SER A 136 -6.95 -6.13 8.53
C SER A 136 -5.93 -4.99 8.34
N SER A 137 -5.03 -4.83 9.30
CA SER A 137 -3.97 -3.84 9.28
C SER A 137 -2.82 -4.30 8.38
N SER A 138 -2.50 -3.49 7.37
CA SER A 138 -1.31 -3.76 6.56
C SER A 138 -0.03 -3.45 7.31
N TRP A 139 -0.04 -2.54 8.30
CA TRP A 139 1.13 -2.23 9.13
C TRP A 139 1.56 -3.42 9.99
N LEU A 140 0.62 -4.04 10.72
CA LEU A 140 0.92 -5.22 11.53
C LEU A 140 1.37 -6.39 10.67
N ARG A 141 0.82 -6.53 9.46
CA ARG A 141 1.24 -7.57 8.53
C ARG A 141 2.67 -7.37 8.03
N VAL A 142 3.06 -6.14 7.68
CA VAL A 142 4.46 -5.85 7.30
C VAL A 142 5.41 -6.17 8.46
N ALA A 143 5.06 -5.79 9.69
CA ALA A 143 5.86 -6.14 10.87
C ALA A 143 6.03 -7.66 11.04
N ARG A 144 4.95 -8.43 10.88
CA ARG A 144 4.98 -9.89 10.96
C ARG A 144 5.85 -10.50 9.87
N GLN A 145 5.63 -10.12 8.61
CA GLN A 145 6.37 -10.64 7.47
C GLN A 145 7.88 -10.35 7.59
N ALA A 146 8.25 -9.16 8.07
CA ALA A 146 9.64 -8.81 8.31
C ALA A 146 10.29 -9.67 9.43
N THR A 147 9.52 -9.99 10.47
CA THR A 147 9.98 -10.86 11.58
C THR A 147 10.16 -12.31 11.12
N ASP A 148 9.22 -12.81 10.33
CA ASP A 148 9.24 -14.17 9.79
C ASP A 148 10.43 -14.35 8.83
N ALA A 149 10.66 -13.39 7.93
CA ALA A 149 11.80 -13.41 7.02
C ALA A 149 13.15 -13.33 7.74
N ALA A 150 13.26 -12.50 8.80
CA ALA A 150 14.47 -12.43 9.61
C ALA A 150 14.76 -13.75 10.36
N SER A 151 13.71 -14.51 10.71
CA SER A 151 13.83 -15.81 11.37
C SER A 151 14.30 -16.89 10.40
N GLN A 152 13.78 -16.90 9.17
CA GLN A 152 14.18 -17.82 8.10
C GLN A 152 15.66 -17.65 7.71
N HIS A 153 16.11 -16.41 7.49
CA HIS A 153 17.52 -16.14 7.18
C HIS A 153 18.49 -16.56 8.30
N LYS A 154 18.06 -16.49 9.56
CA LYS A 154 18.88 -16.93 10.70
C LYS A 154 18.95 -18.45 10.83
N GLN A 155 17.96 -19.17 10.32
CA GLN A 155 17.98 -20.63 10.26
C GLN A 155 18.87 -21.11 9.11
N GLU A 156 18.72 -20.56 7.91
CA GLU A 156 19.55 -20.90 6.75
C GLU A 156 21.05 -20.64 7.03
N GLY A 157 21.42 -19.50 7.60
CA GLY A 157 22.83 -19.20 7.94
C GLY A 157 23.40 -19.92 9.16
N ARG A 158 22.64 -20.82 9.81
CA ARG A 158 23.11 -21.68 10.90
C ARG A 158 23.33 -23.14 10.45
N ASP A 159 22.78 -23.50 9.30
CA ASP A 159 22.88 -24.84 8.71
C ASP A 159 24.04 -24.94 7.68
N ASP A 160 24.80 -23.85 7.48
CA ASP A 160 26.08 -23.75 6.75
C ASP A 160 27.28 -23.74 7.72
#